data_AF-A0A8T1YKK3-F1
#
_entry.id   AF-A0A8T1YKK3-F1
#
_cell.length_a   1.000
_cell.length_b   1.000
_cell.length_c   1.000
_cell.angle_alpha   90.00
_cell.angle_beta   90.00
_cell.angle_gamma   90.00
#
_symmetry.space_group_name_H-M   'P 1'
#
loop_
_entity.id
_entity.type
_entity.pdbx_description
1 polymer ?
#
loop_
_entity_poly.entity_id
_entity_poly.type
_entity_poly.pdbx_seq_one_letter_code
_entity_poly.pdbx_strand_id
1 'polypeptide(L)'
;MFLFVSGIKVLCAFLSFFEGDCPKDWCVTGAIFNYTNQLMSASENSKSIVHYNLTEAIMFLSHYMGDIHQPLHEGFIGDLGGNKIKVHWYNHETNFHRVWDDMIIESALETYYNSSLPRMIQALQSKLKNGWSNDVPSWESCQLNQTACPNPYASESIDLACKYAYGNATAGTTLGDYYFVSRLPAVEKRLAQGGIRLAATLNRIYSTKSKLARV
;
A
#
# COMPACT_ATOMS: atom_id res chain seq x y z
N MET A 1 1.92 -0.88 16.61
CA MET A 1 0.58 -1.38 16.24
C MET A 1 -0.17 -0.19 15.67
N PHE A 2 -0.12 -0.02 14.36
CA PHE A 2 -0.68 1.15 13.68
C PHE A 2 -2.13 0.90 13.25
N LEU A 3 -2.94 1.96 13.27
CA LEU A 3 -4.38 1.95 13.01
C LEU A 3 -4.62 1.75 11.51
N PHE A 4 -5.01 0.54 11.13
CA PHE A 4 -5.56 0.24 9.81
C PHE A 4 -6.95 0.89 9.64
N VAL A 5 -7.33 1.19 8.41
CA VAL A 5 -8.63 1.79 8.06
C VAL A 5 -9.75 0.95 8.63
N SER A 6 -10.41 1.48 9.67
CA SER A 6 -11.43 0.79 10.44
C SER A 6 -12.77 1.48 10.29
N GLY A 7 -13.27 1.58 9.05
CA GLY A 7 -14.68 1.90 8.81
C GLY A 7 -15.47 0.81 8.09
N ILE A 8 -16.78 1.01 8.04
CA ILE A 8 -17.84 0.01 7.84
C ILE A 8 -17.71 -0.67 6.47
N LYS A 9 -16.75 -1.57 6.35
CA LYS A 9 -16.52 -2.39 5.16
C LYS A 9 -17.28 -3.70 5.30
N VAL A 10 -18.61 -3.61 5.13
CA VAL A 10 -19.47 -4.77 4.85
C VAL A 10 -19.62 -4.95 3.32
N LEU A 11 -19.19 -3.96 2.52
CA LEU A 11 -19.25 -3.96 1.06
C LEU A 11 -17.84 -3.94 0.46
N CYS A 12 -17.66 -4.64 -0.66
CA CYS A 12 -16.45 -4.62 -1.49
C CYS A 12 -16.29 -3.29 -2.25
N ALA A 13 -16.36 -2.18 -1.53
CA ALA A 13 -16.21 -0.84 -2.06
C ALA A 13 -15.59 0.04 -0.98
N PHE A 14 -14.56 0.80 -1.36
CA PHE A 14 -14.08 1.91 -0.56
C PHE A 14 -14.93 3.11 -0.94
N LEU A 15 -15.67 3.67 0.01
CA LEU A 15 -16.52 4.82 -0.26
C LEU A 15 -15.90 6.02 0.44
N SER A 16 -15.02 6.74 -0.27
CA SER A 16 -14.33 7.95 0.22
C SER A 16 -15.26 9.08 0.70
N PHE A 17 -16.57 8.94 0.48
CA PHE A 17 -17.61 9.89 0.87
C PHE A 17 -18.35 9.51 2.16
N PHE A 18 -18.12 8.33 2.73
CA PHE A 18 -18.69 7.97 4.03
C PHE A 18 -17.70 8.34 5.13
N GLU A 19 -18.13 9.24 6.00
CA GLU A 19 -17.48 9.67 7.25
C GLU A 19 -17.12 8.48 8.19
N GLY A 20 -17.64 7.29 7.89
CA GLY A 20 -17.35 6.04 8.58
C GLY A 20 -16.01 5.39 8.23
N ASP A 21 -15.48 5.53 7.01
CA ASP A 21 -14.25 4.83 6.53
C ASP A 21 -12.96 5.40 7.12
N CYS A 22 -12.92 6.71 7.35
CA CYS A 22 -11.78 7.40 7.93
C CYS A 22 -12.25 8.41 9.00
N PRO A 23 -12.73 7.95 10.15
CA PRO A 23 -13.25 8.86 11.17
C PRO A 23 -12.13 9.77 11.69
N LYS A 24 -12.32 11.09 11.61
CA LYS A 24 -11.35 12.11 12.04
C LYS A 24 -9.97 12.01 11.39
N ASP A 25 -9.89 11.51 10.16
CA ASP A 25 -8.64 11.24 9.45
C ASP A 25 -7.72 10.21 10.15
N TRP A 26 -8.25 9.42 11.10
CA TRP A 26 -7.50 8.38 11.81
C TRP A 26 -7.50 7.07 11.03
N CYS A 27 -6.92 7.13 9.84
CA CYS A 27 -6.77 6.00 8.95
C CYS A 27 -5.56 6.21 8.03
N VAL A 28 -5.17 5.20 7.24
CA VAL A 28 -3.96 5.29 6.39
C VAL A 28 -4.08 6.38 5.31
N THR A 29 -5.26 6.62 4.74
CA THR A 29 -5.45 7.69 3.74
C THR A 29 -5.25 9.07 4.37
N GLY A 30 -5.84 9.31 5.54
CA GLY A 30 -5.67 10.51 6.34
C GLY A 30 -4.21 10.72 6.76
N ALA A 31 -3.53 9.65 7.19
CA ALA A 31 -2.10 9.69 7.52
C ALA A 31 -1.23 10.08 6.31
N ILE A 32 -1.49 9.52 5.12
CA ILE A 32 -0.78 9.88 3.89
C ILE A 32 -0.97 11.36 3.57
N PHE A 33 -2.20 11.88 3.65
CA PHE A 33 -2.45 13.32 3.45
C PHE A 33 -1.71 14.17 4.49
N ASN A 34 -1.78 13.81 5.77
CA ASN A 34 -1.13 14.54 6.86
C ASN A 34 0.40 14.63 6.65
N TYR A 35 1.08 13.50 6.48
CA TYR A 35 2.55 13.51 6.34
C TYR A 35 3.01 14.11 5.00
N THR A 36 2.20 14.01 3.95
CA THR A 36 2.44 14.76 2.70
C THR A 36 2.42 16.26 2.95
N ASN A 37 1.41 16.78 3.66
CA ASN A 37 1.27 18.20 3.97
C ASN A 37 2.39 18.71 4.89
N GLN A 38 2.83 17.92 5.86
CA GLN A 38 3.98 18.27 6.72
C GLN A 38 5.27 18.46 5.90
N LEU A 39 5.54 17.54 4.97
CA LEU A 39 6.71 17.60 4.11
C LEU A 39 6.63 18.75 3.09
N MET A 40 5.44 19.03 2.54
CA MET A 40 5.22 20.18 1.66
C MET A 40 5.45 21.51 2.37
N SER A 41 4.91 21.66 3.59
CA SER A 41 5.05 22.89 4.38
C SER A 41 6.52 23.22 4.64
N ALA A 42 7.34 22.21 4.89
CA ALA A 42 8.79 22.37 5.01
C ALA A 42 9.51 22.61 3.67
N SER A 43 8.98 22.06 2.57
CA SER A 43 9.53 22.28 1.22
C SER A 43 9.34 23.72 0.76
N GLU A 44 8.22 24.36 1.10
CA GLU A 44 7.86 25.70 0.64
C GLU A 44 8.52 26.85 1.44
N ASN A 45 9.44 26.54 2.38
CA ASN A 45 10.00 27.52 3.34
C ASN A 45 8.91 28.31 4.09
N SER A 46 7.69 27.77 4.17
CA SER A 46 6.61 28.40 4.91
C SER A 46 7.03 28.42 6.37
N LYS A 47 7.06 29.63 6.98
CA LYS A 47 7.32 29.82 8.41
C LYS A 47 6.13 29.26 9.20
N SER A 48 5.99 27.95 9.22
CA SER A 48 5.08 27.25 10.11
C SER A 48 5.57 27.50 11.54
N ILE A 49 4.67 28.01 12.38
CA ILE A 49 4.88 28.12 13.84
C ILE A 49 5.07 26.73 14.48
N VAL A 50 4.63 25.68 13.78
CA VAL A 50 4.76 24.28 14.19
C VAL A 50 5.98 23.65 13.53
N HIS A 51 6.93 23.20 14.36
CA HIS A 51 8.09 22.42 13.93
C HIS A 51 7.72 20.94 13.86
N TYR A 52 7.50 20.42 12.65
CA TYR A 52 7.33 19.00 12.42
C TYR A 52 8.67 18.26 12.42
N ASN A 53 8.68 17.02 12.92
CA ASN A 53 9.80 16.11 12.74
C ASN A 53 9.75 15.53 11.31
N LEU A 54 10.49 16.15 10.38
CA LEU A 54 10.43 15.77 8.97
C LEU A 54 11.01 14.37 8.69
N THR A 55 11.92 13.90 9.55
CA THR A 55 12.45 12.53 9.49
C THR A 55 11.34 11.52 9.76
N GLU A 56 10.54 11.78 10.78
CA GLU A 56 9.38 10.96 11.12
C GLU A 56 8.31 11.04 10.02
N ALA A 57 8.06 12.23 9.48
CA ALA A 57 7.09 12.42 8.40
C ALA A 57 7.45 11.63 7.13
N ILE A 58 8.72 11.62 6.70
CA ILE A 58 9.13 10.84 5.52
C ILE A 58 9.10 9.34 5.79
N MET A 59 9.45 8.88 7.00
CA MET A 59 9.35 7.47 7.39
C MET A 59 7.91 7.00 7.37
N PHE A 60 7.00 7.77 7.99
CA PHE A 60 5.58 7.44 8.00
C PHE A 60 4.94 7.50 6.63
N LEU A 61 5.23 8.52 5.83
CA LEU A 61 4.72 8.58 4.46
C LEU A 61 5.17 7.37 3.64
N SER A 62 6.44 6.98 3.76
CA SER A 62 6.98 5.81 3.05
C SER A 62 6.32 4.51 3.50
N HIS A 63 6.13 4.35 4.82
CA HIS A 63 5.49 3.18 5.40
C HIS A 63 4.01 3.07 5.00
N TYR A 64 3.24 4.14 5.19
CA TYR A 64 1.80 4.15 4.87
C TYR A 64 1.51 4.05 3.37
N MET A 65 2.44 4.51 2.52
CA MET A 65 2.33 4.26 1.08
C MET A 65 2.52 2.77 0.76
N GLY A 66 3.29 2.02 1.54
CA GLY A 66 3.34 0.56 1.46
C GLY A 66 2.04 -0.08 1.95
N ASP A 67 1.61 0.27 3.16
CA ASP A 67 0.43 -0.29 3.83
C ASP A 67 -0.85 -0.12 3.00
N ILE A 68 -1.11 1.08 2.48
CA ILE A 68 -2.30 1.32 1.66
C ILE A 68 -2.33 0.45 0.39
N HIS A 69 -1.19 -0.08 -0.05
CA HIS A 69 -1.11 -1.00 -1.19
C HIS A 69 -1.28 -2.47 -0.79
N GLN A 70 -1.19 -2.82 0.49
CA GLN A 70 -1.50 -4.16 0.98
C GLN A 70 -3.03 -4.36 0.99
N PRO A 71 -3.60 -5.25 0.17
CA PRO A 71 -5.05 -5.39 0.03
C PRO A 71 -5.81 -5.55 1.35
N LEU A 72 -5.31 -6.36 2.27
CA LEU A 72 -5.95 -6.65 3.55
C LEU A 72 -5.80 -5.54 4.61
N HIS A 73 -4.93 -4.54 4.40
CA HIS A 73 -4.94 -3.31 5.22
C HIS A 73 -6.17 -2.45 4.95
N GLU A 74 -6.82 -2.68 3.81
CA GLU A 74 -8.11 -2.11 3.45
C GLU A 74 -9.23 -3.16 3.52
N GLY A 75 -9.03 -4.28 4.22
CA GLY A 75 -10.00 -5.39 4.34
C GLY A 75 -11.19 -5.11 5.27
N PHE A 76 -11.93 -6.16 5.62
CA PHE A 76 -13.16 -6.05 6.41
C PHE A 76 -12.89 -5.83 7.91
N ILE A 77 -13.68 -4.96 8.55
CA ILE A 77 -13.59 -4.76 10.02
C ILE A 77 -13.89 -6.06 10.77
N GLY A 78 -14.90 -6.81 10.32
CA GLY A 78 -15.42 -7.97 11.05
C GLY A 78 -14.33 -8.98 11.39
N ASP A 79 -13.41 -9.19 10.45
CA ASP A 79 -12.25 -10.08 10.58
C ASP A 79 -10.93 -9.35 10.87
N LEU A 80 -10.96 -8.03 11.08
CA LEU A 80 -9.79 -7.17 11.28
C LEU A 80 -8.79 -7.28 10.13
N GLY A 81 -9.28 -7.18 8.88
CA GLY A 81 -8.46 -7.36 7.68
C GLY A 81 -7.91 -8.78 7.55
N GLY A 82 -8.65 -9.80 8.01
CA GLY A 82 -8.21 -11.19 7.99
C GLY A 82 -7.39 -11.64 9.20
N ASN A 83 -7.08 -10.75 10.16
CA ASN A 83 -6.35 -11.13 11.38
C ASN A 83 -7.10 -12.18 12.23
N LYS A 84 -8.44 -12.20 12.19
CA LYS A 84 -9.25 -13.21 12.89
C LYS A 84 -9.42 -14.52 12.13
N ILE A 85 -9.04 -14.58 10.85
CA ILE A 85 -9.20 -15.79 10.03
C ILE A 85 -7.94 -16.63 10.23
N LYS A 86 -8.06 -17.73 10.98
CA LYS A 86 -6.97 -18.69 11.16
C LYS A 86 -6.87 -19.61 9.95
N VAL A 87 -5.68 -19.78 9.39
CA VAL A 87 -5.41 -20.63 8.23
C VAL A 87 -4.09 -21.36 8.43
N HIS A 88 -3.81 -22.33 7.58
CA HIS A 88 -2.47 -22.88 7.43
C HIS A 88 -1.83 -22.33 6.15
N TRP A 89 -0.63 -21.78 6.24
CA TRP A 89 0.22 -21.54 5.08
C TRP A 89 1.13 -22.75 4.93
N TYR A 90 0.86 -23.59 3.93
CA TYR A 90 1.41 -24.94 3.84
C TYR A 90 1.24 -25.70 5.16
N ASN A 91 2.34 -26.02 5.85
CA ASN A 91 2.34 -26.80 7.08
C ASN A 91 2.37 -25.94 8.36
N HIS A 92 2.24 -24.61 8.25
CA HIS A 92 2.35 -23.67 9.37
C HIS A 92 1.03 -22.99 9.67
N GLU A 93 0.53 -23.12 10.90
CA GLU A 93 -0.63 -22.34 11.37
C GLU A 93 -0.27 -20.85 11.45
N THR A 94 -1.16 -20.00 10.95
CA THR A 94 -0.99 -18.54 10.93
C THR A 94 -2.36 -17.84 10.90
N ASN A 95 -2.35 -16.51 10.87
CA ASN A 95 -3.54 -15.73 10.52
C ASN A 95 -3.49 -15.31 9.05
N PHE A 96 -4.66 -15.11 8.45
CA PHE A 96 -4.79 -14.83 7.03
C PHE A 96 -4.16 -13.49 6.61
N HIS A 97 -4.20 -12.48 7.49
CA HIS A 97 -3.56 -11.19 7.22
C HIS A 97 -2.05 -11.34 7.00
N ARG A 98 -1.38 -12.12 7.86
CA ARG A 98 0.06 -12.39 7.78
C ARG A 98 0.46 -13.10 6.48
N VAL A 99 -0.43 -13.89 5.88
CA VAL A 99 -0.16 -14.52 4.58
C VAL A 99 0.11 -13.47 3.50
N TRP A 100 -0.61 -12.35 3.55
CA TRP A 100 -0.46 -11.24 2.60
C TRP A 100 0.62 -10.23 2.98
N ASP A 101 0.85 -9.99 4.27
CA ASP A 101 1.94 -9.12 4.73
C ASP A 101 3.30 -9.72 4.36
N ASP A 102 3.51 -11.01 4.68
CA ASP A 102 4.85 -11.60 4.68
C ASP A 102 4.93 -12.87 3.82
N MET A 103 4.06 -13.85 4.07
CA MET A 103 4.37 -15.25 3.70
C MET A 103 4.36 -15.50 2.19
N ILE A 104 3.50 -14.82 1.41
CA ILE A 104 3.56 -14.90 -0.06
C ILE A 104 4.89 -14.34 -0.58
N ILE A 105 5.41 -13.25 0.02
CA ILE A 105 6.67 -12.62 -0.40
C ILE A 105 7.85 -13.50 0.01
N GLU A 106 7.86 -14.03 1.23
CA GLU A 106 8.88 -14.96 1.72
C GLU A 106 8.95 -16.22 0.86
N SER A 107 7.80 -16.85 0.58
CA SER A 107 7.75 -18.02 -0.31
C SER A 107 8.20 -17.71 -1.73
N ALA A 108 7.92 -16.51 -2.26
CA ALA A 108 8.43 -16.09 -3.56
C ALA A 108 9.95 -15.85 -3.55
N LEU A 109 10.49 -15.25 -2.50
CA LEU A 109 11.93 -15.04 -2.32
C LEU A 109 12.67 -16.37 -2.35
N GLU A 110 12.20 -17.35 -1.58
CA GLU A 110 12.79 -18.69 -1.54
C GLU A 110 12.63 -19.42 -2.88
N THR A 111 11.43 -19.45 -3.44
CA THR A 111 11.10 -20.26 -4.63
C THR A 111 11.71 -19.72 -5.92
N TYR A 112 11.70 -18.40 -6.13
CA TYR A 112 12.03 -17.80 -7.42
C TYR A 112 13.29 -16.93 -7.40
N TYR A 113 13.77 -16.51 -6.22
CA TYR A 113 14.82 -15.50 -6.12
C TYR A 113 16.02 -15.95 -5.27
N ASN A 114 16.12 -17.24 -4.92
CA ASN A 114 17.20 -17.79 -4.08
C ASN A 114 17.38 -16.99 -2.77
N SER A 115 16.27 -16.62 -2.14
CA SER A 115 16.20 -15.81 -0.92
C SER A 115 16.89 -14.44 -1.04
N SER A 116 17.03 -13.90 -2.26
CA SER A 116 17.72 -12.64 -2.53
C SER A 116 16.73 -11.52 -2.84
N LEU A 117 16.53 -10.62 -1.87
CA LEU A 117 15.72 -9.42 -2.06
C LEU A 117 16.20 -8.53 -3.23
N PRO A 118 17.51 -8.29 -3.43
CA PRO A 118 17.97 -7.55 -4.61
C PRO A 118 17.54 -8.17 -5.94
N ARG A 119 17.49 -9.51 -6.05
CA ARG A 119 17.03 -10.20 -7.27
C ARG A 119 15.54 -9.99 -7.50
N MET A 120 14.72 -10.08 -6.45
CA MET A 120 13.29 -9.79 -6.55
C MET A 120 13.04 -8.33 -6.97
N ILE A 121 13.77 -7.37 -6.37
CA ILE A 121 13.69 -5.95 -6.74
C ILE A 121 14.07 -5.75 -8.21
N GLN A 122 15.16 -6.37 -8.70
CA GLN A 122 15.55 -6.30 -10.11
C GLN A 122 14.48 -6.89 -11.03
N ALA A 123 13.84 -7.99 -10.64
CA ALA A 123 12.75 -8.58 -11.40
C ALA A 123 11.53 -7.64 -11.48
N LEU A 124 11.13 -7.02 -10.36
CA LEU A 124 10.05 -6.01 -10.33
C LEU A 124 10.41 -4.78 -11.16
N GLN A 125 11.65 -4.29 -11.10
CA GLN A 125 12.14 -3.19 -11.94
C GLN A 125 12.12 -3.55 -13.43
N SER A 126 12.43 -4.79 -13.79
CA SER A 126 12.31 -5.27 -15.17
C SER A 126 10.84 -5.31 -15.62
N LYS A 127 9.93 -5.77 -14.77
CA LYS A 127 8.48 -5.74 -15.03
C LYS A 127 7.98 -4.31 -15.21
N LEU A 128 8.42 -3.35 -14.39
CA LEU A 128 8.10 -1.93 -14.55
C LEU A 128 8.54 -1.37 -15.91
N LYS A 129 9.73 -1.74 -16.39
CA LYS A 129 10.28 -1.26 -17.67
C LYS A 129 9.64 -1.90 -18.90
N ASN A 130 9.26 -3.17 -18.80
CA ASN A 130 8.88 -3.97 -19.98
C ASN A 130 7.42 -4.46 -19.91
N GLY A 131 6.99 -5.03 -18.79
CA GLY A 131 5.68 -5.67 -18.64
C GLY A 131 4.55 -4.72 -18.25
N TRP A 132 4.86 -3.66 -17.49
CA TRP A 132 3.90 -2.67 -16.98
C TRP A 132 4.20 -1.25 -17.48
N SER A 133 5.05 -1.10 -18.50
CA SER A 133 5.47 0.21 -19.01
C SER A 133 4.30 1.11 -19.43
N ASN A 134 3.24 0.51 -19.98
CA ASN A 134 2.02 1.24 -20.36
C ASN A 134 1.16 1.64 -19.16
N ASP A 135 1.27 0.91 -18.04
CA ASP A 135 0.49 1.17 -16.82
C ASP A 135 1.18 2.22 -15.94
N VAL A 136 2.51 2.26 -15.91
CA VAL A 136 3.31 3.14 -15.04
C VAL A 136 2.89 4.62 -15.10
N PRO A 137 2.67 5.24 -16.28
CA PRO A 137 2.21 6.63 -16.35
C PRO A 137 0.90 6.86 -15.60
N SER A 138 -0.03 5.89 -15.64
CA SER A 138 -1.28 5.98 -14.89
C SER A 138 -1.05 5.88 -13.38
N TRP A 139 -0.09 5.08 -12.92
CA TRP A 139 0.23 4.92 -11.51
C TRP A 139 0.97 6.13 -10.92
N GLU A 140 1.79 6.80 -11.72
CA GLU A 140 2.46 8.05 -11.35
C GLU A 140 1.49 9.23 -11.29
N SER A 141 0.44 9.20 -12.11
CA SER A 141 -0.56 10.26 -12.17
C SER A 141 -1.40 10.35 -10.90
N CYS A 142 -1.69 11.58 -10.48
CA CYS A 142 -2.60 11.88 -9.39
C CYS A 142 -3.49 13.03 -9.89
N GLN A 143 -4.80 12.80 -9.90
CA GLN A 143 -5.75 13.75 -10.49
C GLN A 143 -5.87 15.04 -9.65
N LEU A 144 -6.45 16.08 -10.25
CA LEU A 144 -6.84 17.32 -9.56
C LEU A 144 -5.68 18.12 -8.93
N ASN A 145 -4.47 18.04 -9.50
CA ASN A 145 -3.26 18.71 -8.98
C ASN A 145 -2.94 18.37 -7.52
N GLN A 146 -3.39 17.22 -7.02
CA GLN A 146 -3.06 16.77 -5.66
C GLN A 146 -1.64 16.22 -5.60
N THR A 147 -0.98 16.41 -4.46
CA THR A 147 0.37 15.88 -4.22
C THR A 147 0.35 14.37 -3.96
N ALA A 148 -0.68 13.87 -3.28
CA ALA A 148 -0.92 12.45 -3.03
C ALA A 148 -2.39 12.10 -3.30
N CYS A 149 -2.64 10.88 -3.77
CA CYS A 149 -3.98 10.37 -4.11
C CYS A 149 -4.29 9.05 -3.35
N PRO A 150 -4.33 9.03 -2.01
CA PRO A 150 -4.51 7.78 -1.27
C PRO A 150 -5.88 7.11 -1.50
N ASN A 151 -6.96 7.86 -1.71
CA ASN A 151 -8.31 7.30 -1.88
C ASN A 151 -8.45 6.27 -3.03
N PRO A 152 -7.97 6.53 -4.27
CA PRO A 152 -7.98 5.50 -5.30
C PRO A 152 -7.08 4.31 -4.95
N TYR A 153 -5.97 4.51 -4.22
CA TYR A 153 -5.10 3.40 -3.82
C TYR A 153 -5.81 2.47 -2.84
N ALA A 154 -6.54 3.03 -1.87
CA ALA A 154 -7.39 2.28 -0.94
C ALA A 154 -8.51 1.54 -1.67
N SER A 155 -9.14 2.19 -2.65
CA SER A 155 -10.19 1.59 -3.48
C SER A 155 -9.70 0.37 -4.27
N GLU A 156 -8.51 0.45 -4.86
CA GLU A 156 -7.87 -0.68 -5.52
C GLU A 156 -7.53 -1.82 -4.54
N SER A 157 -7.08 -1.49 -3.32
CA SER A 157 -6.74 -2.49 -2.31
C SER A 157 -7.95 -3.29 -1.85
N ILE A 158 -9.09 -2.65 -1.55
CA ILE A 158 -10.31 -3.40 -1.17
C ILE A 158 -10.87 -4.22 -2.34
N ASP A 159 -10.81 -3.71 -3.58
CA ASP A 159 -11.23 -4.49 -4.77
C ASP A 159 -10.39 -5.77 -4.90
N LEU A 160 -9.07 -5.64 -4.75
CA LEU A 160 -8.16 -6.80 -4.75
C LEU A 160 -8.39 -7.73 -3.57
N ALA A 161 -8.65 -7.19 -2.38
CA ALA A 161 -8.95 -7.99 -1.20
C ALA A 161 -10.17 -8.88 -1.44
N CYS A 162 -11.26 -8.29 -1.95
CA CYS A 162 -12.48 -9.02 -2.26
C CYS A 162 -12.31 -10.02 -3.42
N LYS A 163 -11.69 -9.58 -4.51
CA LYS A 163 -11.58 -10.38 -5.74
C LYS A 163 -10.56 -11.52 -5.62
N TYR A 164 -9.45 -11.29 -4.93
CA TYR A 164 -8.32 -12.22 -4.88
C TYR A 164 -8.04 -12.75 -3.48
N ALA A 165 -8.00 -11.88 -2.46
CA ALA A 165 -7.56 -12.28 -1.13
C ALA A 165 -8.55 -13.22 -0.45
N TYR A 166 -9.75 -12.75 -0.14
CA TYR A 166 -10.71 -13.54 0.63
C TYR A 166 -11.20 -14.81 -0.10
N GLY A 167 -11.08 -14.87 -1.42
CA GLY A 167 -11.43 -16.04 -2.20
C GLY A 167 -10.61 -17.28 -1.80
N ASN A 168 -11.29 -18.34 -1.34
CA ASN A 168 -10.73 -19.60 -0.85
C ASN A 168 -9.96 -19.51 0.48
N ALA A 169 -10.06 -18.41 1.21
CA ALA A 169 -9.45 -18.24 2.53
C ALA A 169 -10.51 -18.27 3.63
N THR A 170 -11.01 -19.47 3.95
CA THR A 170 -11.92 -19.67 5.10
C THR A 170 -11.18 -20.22 6.31
N ALA A 171 -11.74 -20.04 7.50
CA ALA A 171 -11.09 -20.47 8.73
C ALA A 171 -10.80 -21.98 8.70
N GLY A 172 -9.56 -22.36 9.02
CA GLY A 172 -9.08 -23.75 9.05
C GLY A 172 -8.56 -24.28 7.72
N THR A 173 -8.70 -23.55 6.60
CA THR A 173 -8.17 -24.01 5.31
C THR A 173 -6.65 -23.99 5.25
N THR A 174 -6.08 -24.88 4.42
CA THR A 174 -4.67 -24.83 4.03
C THR A 174 -4.51 -24.12 2.70
N LEU A 175 -3.76 -23.02 2.72
CA LEU A 175 -3.36 -22.26 1.56
C LEU A 175 -1.98 -22.77 1.11
N GLY A 176 -1.91 -23.37 -0.08
CA GLY A 176 -0.68 -23.89 -0.68
C GLY A 176 -0.45 -23.35 -2.09
N ASP A 177 0.19 -24.14 -2.95
CA ASP A 177 0.67 -23.70 -4.28
C ASP A 177 -0.41 -23.02 -5.14
N TYR A 178 -1.64 -23.55 -5.14
CA TYR A 178 -2.73 -22.96 -5.91
C TYR A 178 -3.00 -21.51 -5.46
N TYR A 179 -3.06 -21.27 -4.15
CA TYR A 179 -3.27 -19.93 -3.61
C TYR A 179 -2.04 -19.05 -3.87
N PHE A 180 -0.84 -19.56 -3.60
CA PHE A 180 0.41 -18.86 -3.81
C PHE A 180 0.59 -18.35 -5.25
N VAL A 181 0.57 -19.26 -6.23
CA VAL A 181 0.86 -18.94 -7.64
C VAL A 181 -0.20 -18.01 -8.22
N SER A 182 -1.46 -18.17 -7.83
CA SER A 182 -2.55 -17.33 -8.37
C SER A 182 -2.60 -15.92 -7.77
N ARG A 183 -2.05 -15.69 -6.57
CA ARG A 183 -2.08 -14.38 -5.87
C ARG A 183 -0.77 -13.62 -5.98
N LEU A 184 0.37 -14.31 -6.17
CA LEU A 184 1.68 -13.68 -6.29
C LEU A 184 1.74 -12.54 -7.32
N PRO A 185 1.15 -12.64 -8.53
CA PRO A 185 1.16 -11.53 -9.49
C PRO A 185 0.47 -10.27 -8.97
N ALA A 186 -0.59 -10.40 -8.14
CA ALA A 186 -1.26 -9.26 -7.53
C ALA A 186 -0.37 -8.62 -6.45
N VAL A 187 0.28 -9.43 -5.60
CA VAL A 187 1.23 -8.96 -4.58
C VAL A 187 2.38 -8.19 -5.23
N GLU A 188 3.03 -8.76 -6.25
CA GLU A 188 4.12 -8.10 -6.99
C GLU A 188 3.68 -6.79 -7.64
N LYS A 189 2.47 -6.74 -8.19
CA LYS A 189 1.91 -5.51 -8.76
C LYS A 189 1.70 -4.45 -7.69
N ARG A 190 1.20 -4.80 -6.50
CA ARG A 190 1.01 -3.86 -5.39
C ARG A 190 2.31 -3.33 -4.81
N LEU A 191 3.34 -4.17 -4.68
CA LEU A 191 4.69 -3.74 -4.30
C LEU A 191 5.23 -2.71 -5.30
N ALA A 192 5.08 -2.98 -6.61
CA ALA A 192 5.54 -2.08 -7.66
C ALA A 192 4.76 -0.75 -7.69
N GLN A 193 3.43 -0.81 -7.55
CA GLN A 193 2.57 0.37 -7.47
C GLN A 193 2.91 1.25 -6.26
N GLY A 194 3.11 0.67 -5.08
CA GLY A 194 3.51 1.39 -3.88
C GLY A 194 4.84 2.14 -4.06
N GLY A 195 5.84 1.48 -4.64
CA GLY A 195 7.14 2.10 -4.94
C GLY A 195 7.05 3.26 -5.94
N ILE A 196 6.33 3.08 -7.05
CA ILE A 196 6.14 4.12 -8.07
C ILE A 196 5.36 5.31 -7.51
N ARG A 197 4.27 5.06 -6.77
CA ARG A 197 3.43 6.12 -6.18
C ARG A 197 4.14 6.87 -5.07
N LEU A 198 4.97 6.20 -4.27
CA LEU A 198 5.84 6.86 -3.29
C LEU A 198 6.83 7.80 -4.00
N ALA A 199 7.56 7.30 -5.00
CA ALA A 199 8.51 8.09 -5.76
C ALA A 199 7.85 9.30 -6.44
N ALA A 200 6.70 9.10 -7.11
CA ALA A 200 5.96 10.18 -7.76
C ALA A 200 5.44 11.22 -6.74
N THR A 201 4.99 10.79 -5.56
CA THR A 201 4.54 11.69 -4.49
C THR A 201 5.69 12.52 -3.94
N LEU A 202 6.83 11.90 -3.62
CA LEU A 202 8.04 12.61 -3.18
C LEU A 202 8.56 13.57 -4.25
N ASN A 203 8.55 13.17 -5.52
CA ASN A 203 8.91 14.04 -6.63
C ASN A 203 7.99 15.26 -6.70
N ARG A 204 6.67 15.12 -6.49
CA ARG A 204 5.76 16.28 -6.41
C ARG A 204 6.06 17.19 -5.22
N ILE A 205 6.34 16.64 -4.04
CA ILE A 205 6.69 17.42 -2.83
C ILE A 205 7.95 18.27 -3.04
N TYR A 206 8.98 17.70 -3.68
CA TYR A 206 10.30 18.34 -3.77
C TYR A 206 10.59 19.01 -5.13
N SER A 207 9.84 18.71 -6.20
CA SER A 207 10.03 19.36 -7.50
C SER A 207 9.65 20.84 -7.49
N THR A 208 8.75 21.27 -6.59
CA THR A 208 8.38 22.68 -6.38
C THR A 208 9.59 23.56 -6.02
N LYS A 209 10.63 23.01 -5.38
CA LYS A 209 11.90 23.72 -5.11
C LYS A 209 12.77 23.96 -6.35
N SER A 210 12.73 23.07 -7.35
CA SER A 210 13.67 23.16 -8.50
C SER A 210 13.36 24.35 -9.43
N LYS A 211 12.13 24.85 -9.41
CA LYS A 211 11.73 26.05 -10.16
C LYS A 211 12.09 27.37 -9.46
N LEU A 212 12.19 27.38 -8.12
CA LEU A 212 12.51 28.60 -7.35
C LEU A 212 14.01 28.83 -7.17
N ALA A 213 14.84 27.78 -7.29
CA ALA A 213 16.30 27.88 -7.20
C ALA A 213 17.01 28.24 -8.54
N ARG A 214 16.25 28.62 -9.57
CA ARG A 214 16.75 29.06 -10.90
C ARG A 214 16.44 30.54 -11.18
N VAL A 215 16.70 31.41 -10.22
CA VAL A 215 16.69 32.88 -10.41
C VAL A 215 18.04 33.44 -9.98
#